data_AF-A0AA97E9Y9-F1
#
_entry.id   AF-A0AA97E9Y9-F1
#
_cell.length_a   1.000
_cell.length_b   1.000
_cell.length_c   1.000
_cell.angle_alpha   90.00
_cell.angle_beta   90.00
_cell.angle_gamma   90.00
#
_symmetry.space_group_name_H-M   'P 1'
#
loop_
_entity.id
_entity.type
_entity.pdbx_description
1 polymer ?
#
loop_
_entity_poly.entity_id
_entity_poly.type
_entity_poly.pdbx_seq_one_letter_code
_entity_poly.pdbx_strand_id
1 'polypeptide(L)'
;MTTGQVEIYVRSSPLGPVGIHWCNVSKPEQTKEDPEILAEQVVPDGSSKISIDSAINTVKPCLVLAKYNSKVLLEVTGIDATPDRSEKLGRRISEVVLWVSDDNEETEKQLRKLAYCALTGLWIQDSKFRKAISVSIEFDGLNNYKVDADRLQDIYKYPENYTEEKPLNLETENSSTFSLSYLEPHKLETDEEIAQLAEQLRQASFSDLETAIVIAEVKQTEITRWLNHRGNVAELPPKSEPSMIIQEAREDVSPENIDSLVWQPKSEQKKKIPRYPKSSLRIVLAIVLLIFLITLWLARKQIPNILPSQPPPQPVQVLMKIK
;
A
#
# COMPACT_ATOMS: atom_id res chain seq x y z
N MET A 1 -16.85 32.15 -7.98
CA MET A 1 -16.21 31.36 -6.91
C MET A 1 -15.50 30.22 -7.61
N THR A 2 -14.17 30.26 -7.65
CA THR A 2 -13.34 29.18 -8.20
C THR A 2 -13.45 28.00 -7.23
N THR A 3 -14.07 26.91 -7.69
CA THR A 3 -13.98 25.59 -7.02
C THR A 3 -12.52 25.34 -6.65
N GLY A 4 -12.26 25.09 -5.37
CA GLY A 4 -10.90 24.89 -4.86
C GLY A 4 -10.18 23.82 -5.69
N GLN A 5 -9.08 24.20 -6.32
CA GLN A 5 -8.31 23.28 -7.14
C GLN A 5 -7.59 22.30 -6.20
N VAL A 6 -7.83 21.00 -6.41
CA VAL A 6 -7.09 19.94 -5.71
C VAL A 6 -5.92 19.53 -6.59
N GLU A 7 -4.75 19.46 -5.99
CA GLU A 7 -3.56 18.85 -6.59
C GLU A 7 -3.49 17.39 -6.13
N ILE A 8 -3.21 16.49 -7.07
CA ILE A 8 -3.12 15.06 -6.78
C ILE A 8 -1.72 14.60 -7.19
N TYR A 9 -1.05 13.93 -6.28
CA TYR A 9 0.27 13.36 -6.49
C TYR A 9 0.24 11.85 -6.24
N VAL A 10 0.98 11.11 -7.06
CA VAL A 10 1.15 9.67 -6.91
C VAL A 10 2.63 9.36 -6.80
N ARG A 11 2.99 8.59 -5.76
CA ARG A 11 4.33 7.98 -5.63
C ARG A 11 4.25 6.51 -5.98
N SER A 12 5.10 6.06 -6.88
CA SER A 12 5.26 4.63 -7.16
C SER A 12 6.72 4.26 -7.38
N SER A 13 6.98 2.97 -7.56
CA SER A 13 8.32 2.39 -7.60
C SER A 13 8.53 1.54 -8.87
N PRO A 14 8.81 2.16 -10.03
CA PRO A 14 9.32 1.45 -11.20
C PRO A 14 10.71 0.84 -10.96
N LEU A 15 11.10 -0.12 -11.81
CA LEU A 15 12.43 -0.75 -11.77
C LEU A 15 13.49 0.03 -12.56
N GLY A 16 13.07 1.00 -13.38
CA GLY A 16 13.99 1.75 -14.23
C GLY A 16 14.87 2.76 -13.50
N PRO A 17 15.68 3.50 -14.28
CA PRO A 17 16.68 4.42 -13.75
C PRO A 17 16.07 5.59 -12.94
N VAL A 18 14.79 5.91 -13.16
CA VAL A 18 14.09 6.99 -12.43
C VAL A 18 13.88 6.60 -10.96
N GLY A 19 13.76 5.31 -10.65
CA GLY A 19 13.52 4.82 -9.30
C GLY A 19 12.18 5.26 -8.71
N ILE A 20 12.09 5.31 -7.37
CA ILE A 20 10.91 5.79 -6.66
C ILE A 20 10.80 7.30 -6.83
N HIS A 21 9.66 7.77 -7.32
CA HIS A 21 9.42 9.20 -7.53
C HIS A 21 7.94 9.54 -7.36
N TRP A 22 7.67 10.83 -7.17
CA TRP A 22 6.35 11.42 -7.21
C TRP A 22 6.03 11.93 -8.62
N CYS A 23 4.76 11.83 -8.99
CA CYS A 23 4.20 12.33 -10.24
C CYS A 23 2.96 13.17 -9.92
N ASN A 24 2.91 14.41 -10.40
CA ASN A 24 1.74 15.25 -10.33
C ASN A 24 0.76 14.87 -11.44
N VAL A 25 -0.44 14.47 -11.04
CA VAL A 25 -1.47 13.98 -11.95
C VAL A 25 -1.92 15.04 -12.95
N SER A 26 -1.82 16.33 -12.60
CA SER A 26 -2.14 17.44 -13.50
C SER A 26 -1.05 17.72 -14.53
N LYS A 27 0.16 17.17 -14.33
CA LYS A 27 1.33 17.39 -15.20
C LYS A 27 1.99 16.04 -15.54
N PRO A 28 1.29 15.12 -16.23
CA PRO A 28 1.77 13.75 -16.44
C PRO A 28 3.06 13.66 -17.28
N GLU A 29 3.43 14.73 -17.99
CA GLU A 29 4.69 14.82 -18.73
C GLU A 29 5.91 15.03 -17.83
N GLN A 30 5.72 15.54 -16.61
CA GLN A 30 6.79 15.69 -15.63
C GLN A 30 7.00 14.36 -14.89
N THR A 31 8.14 13.74 -15.16
CA THR A 31 8.49 12.42 -14.63
C THR A 31 8.96 12.45 -13.17
N LYS A 32 9.16 13.64 -12.59
CA LYS A 32 9.52 13.77 -11.18
C LYS A 32 9.15 15.16 -10.66
N GLU A 33 8.18 15.23 -9.78
CA GLU A 33 7.80 16.45 -9.05
C GLU A 33 7.49 16.05 -7.60
N ASP A 34 8.40 16.38 -6.68
CA ASP A 34 8.20 16.13 -5.26
C ASP A 34 7.22 17.19 -4.70
N PRO A 35 6.15 16.80 -3.99
CA PRO A 35 5.17 17.77 -3.48
C PRO A 35 5.82 18.71 -2.45
N GLU A 36 5.77 20.01 -2.69
CA GLU A 36 6.43 21.03 -1.84
C GLU A 36 6.00 20.92 -0.38
N ILE A 37 4.70 20.65 -0.15
CA ILE A 37 4.10 20.53 1.18
C ILE A 37 4.73 19.43 2.06
N LEU A 38 5.29 18.37 1.45
CA LEU A 38 5.94 17.29 2.20
C LEU A 38 7.31 17.69 2.73
N ALA A 39 7.95 18.70 2.13
CA ALA A 39 9.24 19.24 2.59
C ALA A 39 9.08 20.27 3.72
N GLU A 40 7.86 20.75 3.97
CA GLU A 40 7.59 21.74 5.00
C GLU A 40 7.73 21.15 6.42
N GLN A 41 8.16 21.99 7.37
CA GLN A 41 8.50 21.57 8.73
C GLN A 41 7.30 21.71 9.66
N VAL A 42 6.92 20.60 10.29
CA VAL A 42 5.77 20.55 11.22
C VAL A 42 6.10 21.28 12.53
N VAL A 43 7.36 21.22 12.97
CA VAL A 43 7.83 21.87 14.21
C VAL A 43 8.93 22.87 13.84
N PRO A 44 8.68 24.19 13.95
CA PRO A 44 9.64 25.21 13.55
C PRO A 44 10.79 25.43 14.55
N ASP A 45 10.63 25.04 15.82
CA ASP A 45 11.61 25.30 16.89
C ASP A 45 12.00 24.02 17.65
N GLY A 46 13.13 23.41 17.27
CA GLY A 46 13.70 22.24 17.93
C GLY A 46 14.90 21.64 17.18
N SER A 47 15.76 20.91 17.88
CA SER A 47 16.97 20.26 17.32
C SER A 47 16.69 19.13 16.32
N SER A 48 15.41 18.81 16.08
CA SER A 48 14.96 17.76 15.15
C SER A 48 13.99 18.35 14.15
N LYS A 49 14.45 18.48 12.90
CA LYS A 49 13.63 18.83 11.73
C LYS A 49 12.69 17.66 11.41
N ILE A 50 11.46 17.70 11.91
CA ILE A 50 10.43 16.71 11.57
C ILE A 50 9.59 17.30 10.43
N SER A 51 9.80 16.81 9.21
CA SER A 51 8.90 17.04 8.08
C SER A 51 7.71 16.09 8.12
N ILE A 52 6.64 16.42 7.39
CA ILE A 52 5.49 15.52 7.21
C ILE A 52 5.95 14.16 6.66
N ASP A 53 6.83 14.15 5.64
CA ASP A 53 7.41 12.93 5.07
C ASP A 53 8.18 12.10 6.12
N SER A 54 8.92 12.75 7.03
CA SER A 54 9.68 12.04 8.08
C SER A 54 8.81 11.41 9.17
N ALA A 55 7.61 11.95 9.39
CA ALA A 55 6.64 11.40 10.32
C ALA A 55 5.95 10.14 9.74
N ILE A 56 6.03 9.96 8.42
CA ILE A 56 5.30 8.94 7.67
C ILE A 56 6.24 7.81 7.28
N ASN A 57 5.80 6.57 7.53
CA ASN A 57 6.48 5.40 6.98
C ASN A 57 5.78 4.97 5.69
N THR A 58 6.28 5.44 4.56
CA THR A 58 5.66 5.24 3.23
C THR A 58 5.57 3.79 2.76
N VAL A 59 6.16 2.85 3.51
CA VAL A 59 6.10 1.41 3.23
C VAL A 59 4.93 0.73 3.95
N LYS A 60 4.38 1.35 4.99
CA LYS A 60 3.32 0.77 5.82
C LYS A 60 1.98 1.39 5.47
N PRO A 61 0.88 0.63 5.47
CA PRO A 61 -0.44 1.20 5.25
C PRO A 61 -0.78 2.19 6.35
N CYS A 62 -0.78 3.46 5.98
CA CYS A 62 -1.21 4.54 6.84
C CYS A 62 -1.98 5.59 6.07
N LEU A 63 -2.78 6.32 6.83
CA LEU A 63 -3.53 7.48 6.40
C LEU A 63 -3.05 8.67 7.21
N VAL A 64 -2.79 9.78 6.53
CA VAL A 64 -2.49 11.06 7.16
C VAL A 64 -3.47 12.10 6.64
N LEU A 65 -4.27 12.66 7.54
CA LEU A 65 -5.10 13.82 7.25
C LEU A 65 -4.53 14.99 8.04
N ALA A 66 -4.14 16.05 7.34
CA ALA A 66 -3.47 17.18 7.98
C ALA A 66 -3.92 18.54 7.43
N LYS A 67 -3.91 19.53 8.32
CA LYS A 67 -4.07 20.95 8.00
C LYS A 67 -2.79 21.67 8.42
N TYR A 68 -2.17 22.38 7.49
CA TYR A 68 -0.88 23.03 7.67
C TYR A 68 -0.70 24.18 6.66
N ASN A 69 -0.19 25.34 7.09
CA ASN A 69 0.08 26.51 6.24
C ASN A 69 -1.03 26.86 5.23
N SER A 70 -2.28 26.95 5.70
CA SER A 70 -3.46 27.21 4.85
C SER A 70 -3.67 26.20 3.72
N LYS A 71 -3.16 24.98 3.90
CA LYS A 71 -3.41 23.82 3.06
C LYS A 71 -4.05 22.72 3.90
N VAL A 72 -4.88 21.92 3.24
CA VAL A 72 -5.39 20.65 3.77
C VAL A 72 -4.92 19.54 2.83
N LEU A 73 -4.38 18.48 3.41
CA LEU A 73 -3.87 17.33 2.68
C LEU A 73 -4.41 16.01 3.22
N LEU A 74 -4.48 15.03 2.34
CA LEU A 74 -4.72 13.64 2.66
C LEU A 74 -3.65 12.79 1.97
N GLU A 75 -2.83 12.10 2.73
CA GLU A 75 -1.90 11.08 2.23
C GLU A 75 -2.42 9.68 2.57
N VAL A 76 -2.41 8.79 1.59
CA VAL A 76 -2.75 7.38 1.77
C VAL A 76 -1.62 6.52 1.21
N THR A 77 -1.05 5.68 2.06
CA THR A 77 0.11 4.82 1.76
C THR A 77 -0.24 3.33 1.89
N GLY A 78 0.68 2.43 1.54
CA GLY A 78 0.47 0.99 1.71
C GLY A 78 -0.58 0.41 0.76
N ILE A 79 -0.89 1.12 -0.33
CA ILE A 79 -1.79 0.62 -1.36
C ILE A 79 -0.99 -0.35 -2.21
N ASP A 80 -1.42 -1.61 -2.25
CA ASP A 80 -0.71 -2.62 -3.02
C ASP A 80 -1.02 -2.43 -4.50
N ALA A 81 0.03 -2.44 -5.31
CA ALA A 81 -0.12 -2.61 -6.75
C ALA A 81 -0.89 -3.90 -7.08
N THR A 82 -1.50 -3.92 -8.27
CA THR A 82 -2.16 -5.13 -8.78
C THR A 82 -1.22 -6.36 -8.75
N PRO A 83 -1.73 -7.59 -8.50
CA PRO A 83 -0.91 -8.79 -8.41
C PRO A 83 -0.02 -9.01 -9.64
N ASP A 84 -0.60 -8.90 -10.83
CA ASP A 84 0.11 -9.03 -12.12
C ASP A 84 1.31 -8.09 -12.22
N ARG A 85 1.21 -6.89 -11.63
CA ARG A 85 2.28 -5.89 -11.63
C ARG A 85 3.40 -6.27 -10.68
N SER A 86 3.04 -6.69 -9.47
CA SER A 86 4.03 -7.16 -8.49
C SER A 86 4.78 -8.39 -9.02
N GLU A 87 4.08 -9.28 -9.73
CA GLU A 87 4.68 -10.43 -10.41
C GLU A 87 5.62 -9.99 -11.54
N LYS A 88 5.18 -9.09 -12.43
CA LYS A 88 5.99 -8.57 -13.55
C LYS A 88 7.29 -7.92 -13.09
N LEU A 89 7.30 -7.24 -11.93
CA LEU A 89 8.51 -6.63 -11.36
C LEU A 89 9.25 -7.52 -10.36
N GLY A 90 8.75 -8.72 -10.08
CA GLY A 90 9.36 -9.68 -9.16
C GLY A 90 9.46 -9.18 -7.71
N ARG A 91 8.61 -8.22 -7.31
CA ARG A 91 8.58 -7.66 -5.96
C ARG A 91 7.23 -7.03 -5.64
N ARG A 92 6.91 -6.93 -4.35
CA ARG A 92 5.76 -6.13 -3.89
C ARG A 92 6.03 -4.64 -4.16
N ILE A 93 5.05 -3.97 -4.75
CA ILE A 93 5.07 -2.52 -4.98
C ILE A 93 3.96 -1.93 -4.12
N SER A 94 4.32 -0.89 -3.37
CA SER A 94 3.36 -0.09 -2.62
C SER A 94 3.30 1.30 -3.22
N GLU A 95 2.09 1.81 -3.35
CA GLU A 95 1.75 3.09 -3.93
C GLU A 95 1.31 4.05 -2.83
N VAL A 96 1.58 5.32 -3.07
CA VAL A 96 1.14 6.43 -2.22
C VAL A 96 0.36 7.40 -3.09
N VAL A 97 -0.76 7.88 -2.57
CA VAL A 97 -1.52 8.98 -3.18
C VAL A 97 -1.64 10.10 -2.18
N LEU A 98 -1.39 11.31 -2.64
CA LEU A 98 -1.48 12.55 -1.86
C LEU A 98 -2.44 13.49 -2.57
N TRP A 99 -3.48 13.94 -1.86
CA TRP A 99 -4.33 15.05 -2.29
C TRP A 99 -3.97 16.28 -1.47
N VAL A 100 -3.77 17.42 -2.13
CA VAL A 100 -3.44 18.70 -1.53
C VAL A 100 -4.42 19.75 -2.03
N SER A 101 -4.93 20.58 -1.14
CA SER A 101 -5.84 21.67 -1.51
C SER A 101 -5.62 22.88 -0.61
N ASP A 102 -6.06 24.05 -1.05
CA ASP A 102 -6.18 25.20 -0.17
C ASP A 102 -7.18 24.92 0.95
N ASP A 103 -6.89 25.45 2.13
CA ASP A 103 -7.74 25.36 3.31
C ASP A 103 -9.03 26.15 3.12
N ASN A 104 -10.07 25.42 2.74
CA ASN A 104 -11.45 25.91 2.71
C ASN A 104 -12.39 24.79 3.15
N GLU A 105 -13.58 25.18 3.61
CA GLU A 105 -14.54 24.24 4.20
C GLU A 105 -14.97 23.13 3.22
N GLU A 106 -15.11 23.45 1.94
CA GLU A 106 -15.56 22.49 0.91
C GLU A 106 -14.49 21.41 0.65
N THR A 107 -13.25 21.82 0.41
CA THR A 107 -12.14 20.88 0.14
C THR A 107 -11.79 20.08 1.38
N GLU A 108 -11.79 20.70 2.57
CA GLU A 108 -11.60 20.00 3.84
C GLU A 108 -12.65 18.90 4.03
N LYS A 109 -13.94 19.25 3.88
CA LYS A 109 -15.04 18.30 4.00
C LYS A 109 -14.91 17.17 2.97
N GLN A 110 -14.47 17.48 1.76
CA GLN A 110 -14.26 16.46 0.73
C GLN A 110 -13.11 15.52 1.08
N LEU A 111 -11.98 16.05 1.55
CA LEU A 111 -10.84 15.24 2.01
C LEU A 111 -11.19 14.39 3.24
N ARG A 112 -12.06 14.87 4.14
CA ARG A 112 -12.57 14.06 5.26
C ARG A 112 -13.43 12.87 4.81
N LYS A 113 -14.32 13.06 3.82
CA LYS A 113 -15.06 11.93 3.22
C LYS A 113 -14.12 10.94 2.56
N LEU A 114 -13.10 11.44 1.88
CA LEU A 114 -12.09 10.60 1.25
C LEU A 114 -11.26 9.85 2.29
N ALA A 115 -10.93 10.49 3.42
CA ALA A 115 -10.25 9.88 4.54
C ALA A 115 -11.08 8.76 5.19
N TYR A 116 -12.39 8.93 5.31
CA TYR A 116 -13.31 7.86 5.71
C TYR A 116 -13.20 6.64 4.79
N CYS A 117 -13.25 6.86 3.47
CA CYS A 117 -13.14 5.78 2.47
C CYS A 117 -11.79 5.09 2.52
N ALA A 118 -10.73 5.88 2.69
CA ALA A 118 -9.37 5.37 2.80
C ALA A 118 -9.18 4.57 4.10
N LEU A 119 -9.67 5.04 5.25
CA LEU A 119 -9.51 4.32 6.52
C LEU A 119 -10.24 2.98 6.51
N THR A 120 -11.51 2.98 6.11
CA THR A 120 -12.31 1.76 5.96
C THR A 120 -11.72 0.84 4.89
N GLY A 121 -11.26 1.40 3.78
CA GLY A 121 -10.63 0.67 2.69
C GLY A 121 -9.27 0.08 3.04
N LEU A 122 -8.48 0.74 3.90
CA LEU A 122 -7.23 0.23 4.44
C LEU A 122 -7.45 -0.89 5.45
N TRP A 123 -8.63 -0.95 6.09
CA TRP A 123 -9.01 -2.02 7.01
C TRP A 123 -9.67 -3.21 6.30
N ILE A 124 -10.43 -3.01 5.22
CA ILE A 124 -11.07 -4.10 4.49
C ILE A 124 -10.12 -4.62 3.41
N GLN A 125 -9.81 -5.93 3.43
CA GLN A 125 -9.06 -6.54 2.33
C GLN A 125 -9.88 -6.43 1.04
N ASP A 126 -9.24 -6.16 -0.08
CA ASP A 126 -9.88 -6.06 -1.40
C ASP A 126 -10.94 -4.96 -1.57
N SER A 127 -10.84 -3.88 -0.79
CA SER A 127 -11.77 -2.74 -0.86
C SER A 127 -11.86 -2.09 -2.24
N LYS A 128 -13.05 -1.58 -2.57
CA LYS A 128 -13.37 -0.79 -3.77
C LYS A 128 -12.39 0.39 -3.89
N PHE A 129 -12.13 1.09 -2.79
CA PHE A 129 -11.20 2.20 -2.73
C PHE A 129 -9.76 1.82 -3.14
N ARG A 130 -9.17 0.79 -2.51
CA ARG A 130 -7.79 0.35 -2.83
C ARG A 130 -7.68 -0.17 -4.26
N LYS A 131 -8.70 -0.90 -4.73
CA LYS A 131 -8.76 -1.35 -6.12
C LYS A 131 -8.81 -0.19 -7.09
N ALA A 132 -9.67 0.80 -6.84
CA ALA A 132 -9.80 1.98 -7.69
C ALA A 132 -8.47 2.75 -7.83
N ILE A 133 -7.73 2.93 -6.73
CA ILE A 133 -6.41 3.56 -6.80
C ILE A 133 -5.42 2.70 -7.58
N SER A 134 -5.30 1.41 -7.24
CA SER A 134 -4.31 0.54 -7.90
C SER A 134 -4.54 0.41 -9.40
N VAL A 135 -5.79 0.39 -9.88
CA VAL A 135 -6.10 0.38 -11.33
C VAL A 135 -5.95 1.75 -11.99
N SER A 136 -5.80 2.82 -11.23
CA SER A 136 -5.54 4.17 -11.76
C SER A 136 -4.06 4.41 -12.04
N ILE A 137 -3.19 3.48 -11.65
CA ILE A 137 -1.74 3.58 -11.85
C ILE A 137 -1.33 2.42 -12.75
N GLU A 138 -0.80 2.71 -13.93
CA GLU A 138 -0.39 1.71 -14.92
C GLU A 138 1.09 1.88 -15.28
N PHE A 139 1.86 0.80 -15.35
CA PHE A 139 3.29 0.90 -15.65
C PHE A 139 3.53 0.93 -17.16
N ASP A 140 4.22 1.98 -17.62
CA ASP A 140 4.71 2.07 -18.98
C ASP A 140 6.09 1.40 -19.08
N GLY A 141 6.06 0.09 -19.31
CA GLY A 141 7.25 -0.76 -19.31
C GLY A 141 7.78 -1.03 -17.89
N LEU A 142 9.12 -1.09 -17.75
CA LEU A 142 9.78 -1.27 -16.45
C LEU A 142 10.23 0.05 -15.83
N ASN A 143 10.27 1.12 -16.63
CA ASN A 143 11.00 2.33 -16.30
C ASN A 143 10.13 3.47 -15.79
N ASN A 144 8.84 3.46 -16.09
CA ASN A 144 7.94 4.54 -15.71
C ASN A 144 6.54 4.01 -15.41
N TYR A 145 5.69 4.89 -14.90
CA TYR A 145 4.25 4.66 -14.76
C TYR A 145 3.46 5.87 -15.25
N LYS A 146 2.22 5.60 -15.65
CA LYS A 146 1.19 6.55 -16.04
C LYS A 146 0.10 6.51 -14.98
N VAL A 147 -0.55 7.65 -14.82
CA VAL A 147 -1.66 7.79 -13.89
C VAL A 147 -2.90 8.19 -14.69
N ASP A 148 -3.98 7.46 -14.48
CA ASP A 148 -5.32 7.79 -14.96
C ASP A 148 -5.87 8.95 -14.11
N ALA A 149 -5.65 10.16 -14.59
CA ALA A 149 -6.03 11.38 -13.89
C ALA A 149 -7.52 11.49 -13.64
N ASP A 150 -8.33 11.09 -14.63
CA ASP A 150 -9.79 11.18 -14.55
C ASP A 150 -10.31 10.27 -13.45
N ARG A 151 -9.78 9.04 -13.32
CA ARG A 151 -10.17 8.13 -12.24
C ARG A 151 -9.82 8.65 -10.85
N LEU A 152 -8.61 9.20 -10.66
CA LEU A 152 -8.24 9.77 -9.35
C LEU A 152 -9.06 11.01 -9.01
N GLN A 153 -9.41 11.80 -10.03
CA GLN A 153 -10.29 12.95 -9.87
C GLN A 153 -11.72 12.52 -9.53
N ASP A 154 -12.22 11.43 -10.12
CA ASP A 154 -13.53 10.85 -9.83
C ASP A 154 -13.58 10.27 -8.41
N ILE A 155 -12.51 9.61 -7.95
CA ILE A 155 -12.37 9.18 -6.55
C ILE A 155 -12.46 10.37 -5.60
N TYR A 156 -11.79 11.48 -5.93
CA TYR A 156 -11.87 12.71 -5.14
C TYR A 156 -13.27 13.32 -5.16
N LYS A 157 -13.94 13.39 -6.32
CA LYS A 157 -15.26 14.04 -6.46
C LYS A 157 -16.39 13.23 -5.83
N TYR A 158 -16.34 11.91 -5.95
CA TYR A 158 -17.41 10.99 -5.57
C TYR A 158 -16.93 9.88 -4.62
N PRO A 159 -16.38 10.22 -3.45
CA PRO A 159 -15.84 9.25 -2.50
C PRO A 159 -16.87 8.21 -2.08
N GLU A 160 -18.16 8.58 -2.02
CA GLU A 160 -19.27 7.70 -1.69
C GLU A 160 -19.39 6.45 -2.59
N ASN A 161 -18.93 6.53 -3.84
CA ASN A 161 -18.92 5.38 -4.75
C ASN A 161 -17.88 4.31 -4.37
N TYR A 162 -16.92 4.69 -3.54
CA TYR A 162 -15.80 3.86 -3.08
C TYR A 162 -15.91 3.51 -1.59
N THR A 163 -16.97 3.98 -0.92
CA THR A 163 -17.34 3.58 0.43
C THR A 163 -17.74 2.11 0.44
N GLU A 164 -17.22 1.37 1.43
CA GLU A 164 -17.68 0.01 1.69
C GLU A 164 -19.08 0.05 2.31
N GLU A 165 -19.99 -0.76 1.78
CA GLU A 165 -21.42 -0.73 2.12
C GLU A 165 -21.76 -1.14 3.54
N LYS A 166 -20.79 -1.44 4.41
CA LYS A 166 -21.04 -1.86 5.80
C LYS A 166 -21.63 -0.68 6.57
N PRO A 167 -22.95 -0.60 6.78
CA PRO A 167 -23.54 0.45 7.59
C PRO A 167 -23.50 -0.12 9.00
N LEU A 168 -22.45 0.19 9.74
CA LEU A 168 -22.56 0.04 11.18
C LEU A 168 -23.66 1.02 11.61
N ASN A 169 -24.74 0.48 12.17
CA ASN A 169 -25.78 1.24 12.85
C ASN A 169 -25.14 1.90 14.08
N LEU A 170 -24.32 2.91 13.83
CA LEU A 170 -23.77 3.79 14.84
C LEU A 170 -24.92 4.75 15.14
N GLU A 171 -25.66 4.44 16.20
CA GLU A 171 -26.50 5.44 16.87
C GLU A 171 -25.57 6.57 17.28
N THR A 172 -25.50 7.58 16.43
CA THR A 172 -24.62 8.72 16.62
C THR A 172 -25.29 9.59 17.65
N GLU A 173 -25.03 9.34 18.94
CA GLU A 173 -25.45 10.24 20.00
C GLU A 173 -24.80 11.60 19.78
N ASN A 174 -25.63 12.55 19.34
CA ASN A 174 -25.49 14.01 19.40
C ASN A 174 -24.06 14.59 19.26
N SER A 175 -23.76 14.98 18.02
CA SER A 175 -23.04 16.19 17.58
C SER A 175 -22.54 17.11 18.71
N SER A 176 -21.43 16.73 19.32
CA SER A 176 -20.48 17.70 19.85
C SER A 176 -19.46 17.95 18.75
N THR A 177 -19.06 19.21 18.57
CA THR A 177 -18.05 19.63 17.60
C THR A 177 -16.72 18.98 17.95
N PHE A 178 -16.48 17.78 17.44
CA PHE A 178 -15.28 17.00 17.69
C PHE A 178 -14.12 17.63 16.90
N SER A 179 -13.06 18.04 17.60
CA SER A 179 -11.84 18.55 16.98
C SER A 179 -10.82 17.43 16.82
N LEU A 180 -10.26 17.31 15.62
CA LEU A 180 -9.24 16.31 15.27
C LEU A 180 -7.96 16.43 16.11
N SER A 181 -7.68 17.60 16.68
CA SER A 181 -6.51 17.85 17.53
C SER A 181 -6.51 17.05 18.84
N TYR A 182 -7.68 16.54 19.28
CA TYR A 182 -7.82 15.82 20.56
C TYR A 182 -7.92 14.30 20.42
N LEU A 183 -7.57 13.74 19.25
CA LEU A 183 -7.54 12.29 19.08
C LEU A 183 -6.40 11.67 19.91
N GLU A 184 -6.74 11.17 21.10
CA GLU A 184 -5.77 10.46 21.94
C GLU A 184 -5.20 9.23 21.22
N PRO A 185 -3.91 8.92 21.40
CA PRO A 185 -3.33 7.71 20.85
C PRO A 185 -4.06 6.45 21.33
N HIS A 186 -4.71 5.74 20.42
CA HIS A 186 -5.43 4.50 20.75
C HIS A 186 -5.12 3.37 19.77
N LYS A 187 -5.25 2.14 20.27
CA LYS A 187 -5.13 0.90 19.49
C LYS A 187 -6.54 0.34 19.27
N LEU A 188 -6.98 0.29 18.02
CA LEU A 188 -8.29 -0.24 17.63
C LEU A 188 -8.11 -1.65 17.06
N GLU A 189 -8.91 -2.61 17.49
CA GLU A 189 -8.81 -4.02 17.08
C GLU A 189 -10.08 -4.53 16.38
N THR A 190 -11.20 -3.81 16.52
CA THR A 190 -12.51 -4.23 16.01
C THR A 190 -12.99 -3.40 14.82
N ASP A 191 -13.88 -3.98 14.01
CA ASP A 191 -14.52 -3.28 12.89
C ASP A 191 -15.33 -2.07 13.36
N GLU A 192 -16.00 -2.21 14.52
CA GLU A 192 -16.82 -1.18 15.15
C GLU A 192 -16.00 0.05 15.54
N GLU A 193 -14.87 -0.15 16.23
CA GLU A 193 -13.96 0.93 16.65
C GLU A 193 -13.41 1.71 15.45
N ILE A 194 -13.10 1.00 14.35
CA ILE A 194 -12.55 1.61 13.15
C ILE A 194 -13.60 2.39 12.38
N ALA A 195 -14.83 1.88 12.32
CA ALA A 195 -15.95 2.62 11.76
C ALA A 195 -16.28 3.87 12.58
N GLN A 196 -16.19 3.78 13.92
CA GLN A 196 -16.33 4.94 14.80
C GLN A 196 -15.26 6.00 14.53
N LEU A 197 -13.99 5.61 14.42
CA LEU A 197 -12.91 6.54 14.08
C LEU A 197 -13.11 7.14 12.68
N ALA A 198 -13.50 6.32 11.70
CA ALA A 198 -13.78 6.80 10.34
C ALA A 198 -14.89 7.85 10.36
N GLU A 199 -15.97 7.59 11.10
CA GLU A 199 -17.09 8.49 11.23
C GLU A 199 -16.72 9.78 11.99
N GLN A 200 -15.90 9.67 13.03
CA GLN A 200 -15.31 10.83 13.71
C GLN A 200 -14.51 11.68 12.73
N LEU A 201 -13.61 11.08 11.94
CA LEU A 201 -12.85 11.80 10.90
C LEU A 201 -13.76 12.46 9.87
N ARG A 202 -14.86 11.79 9.50
CA ARG A 202 -15.84 12.31 8.55
C ARG A 202 -16.58 13.52 9.09
N GLN A 203 -16.90 13.56 10.38
CA GLN A 203 -17.72 14.60 11.00
C GLN A 203 -16.89 15.77 11.58
N ALA A 204 -15.70 15.49 12.10
CA ALA A 204 -14.84 16.46 12.77
C ALA A 204 -14.47 17.66 11.90
N SER A 205 -14.16 18.80 12.50
CA SER A 205 -13.50 19.90 11.77
C SER A 205 -12.09 20.11 12.32
N PHE A 206 -11.22 20.66 11.48
CA PHE A 206 -9.99 21.21 12.00
C PHE A 206 -10.27 22.50 12.79
N SER A 207 -9.51 22.75 13.85
CA SER A 207 -9.52 24.05 14.53
C SER A 207 -8.81 25.09 13.66
N ASP A 208 -9.24 26.36 13.75
CA ASP A 208 -8.65 27.46 12.97
C ASP A 208 -7.22 27.84 13.40
N LEU A 209 -6.72 27.27 14.50
CA LEU A 209 -5.56 27.81 15.21
C LEU A 209 -4.33 26.89 15.26
N GLU A 210 -4.35 25.67 14.70
CA GLU A 210 -3.27 24.69 14.91
C GLU A 210 -2.92 23.84 13.68
N THR A 211 -1.66 23.40 13.65
CA THR A 211 -1.23 22.29 12.77
C THR A 211 -1.82 21.01 13.31
N ALA A 212 -2.89 20.54 12.69
CA ALA A 212 -3.54 19.31 13.08
C ALA A 212 -3.08 18.20 12.13
N ILE A 213 -2.51 17.13 12.69
CA ILE A 213 -2.09 15.94 11.94
C ILE A 213 -2.73 14.74 12.60
N VAL A 214 -3.53 14.00 11.83
CA VAL A 214 -4.07 12.71 12.25
C VAL A 214 -3.37 11.63 11.47
N ILE A 215 -2.70 10.72 12.18
CA ILE A 215 -2.05 9.54 11.58
C ILE A 215 -2.80 8.31 12.05
N ALA A 216 -3.24 7.48 11.10
CA ALA A 216 -3.77 6.16 11.34
C ALA A 216 -2.88 5.12 10.65
N GLU A 217 -2.23 4.24 11.41
CA GLU A 217 -1.33 3.19 10.91
C GLU A 217 -1.95 1.81 11.13
N VAL A 218 -2.16 1.06 10.04
CA VAL A 218 -2.63 -0.33 10.12
C VAL A 218 -1.44 -1.24 10.35
N LYS A 219 -1.50 -2.02 11.43
CA LYS A 219 -0.55 -3.08 11.76
C LYS A 219 -1.20 -4.42 11.51
N GLN A 220 -0.45 -5.34 10.92
CA GLN A 220 -0.89 -6.70 10.68
C GLN A 220 0.24 -7.68 11.01
N THR A 221 -0.09 -8.72 11.76
CA THR A 221 0.70 -9.93 11.95
C THR A 221 -0.01 -11.10 11.27
N GLU A 222 0.55 -12.31 11.33
CA GLU A 222 -0.11 -13.52 10.82
C GLU A 222 -1.46 -13.80 11.50
N ILE A 223 -1.65 -13.31 12.73
CA ILE A 223 -2.75 -13.73 13.62
C ILE A 223 -3.66 -12.56 14.02
N THR A 224 -3.13 -11.34 14.03
CA THR A 224 -3.83 -10.16 14.52
C THR A 224 -3.66 -8.96 13.61
N ARG A 225 -4.70 -8.14 13.54
CA ARG A 225 -4.70 -6.86 12.84
C ARG A 225 -5.22 -5.79 13.79
N TRP A 226 -4.61 -4.62 13.78
CA TRP A 226 -5.05 -3.50 14.59
C TRP A 226 -4.64 -2.18 13.93
N LEU A 227 -5.27 -1.10 14.37
CA LEU A 227 -5.02 0.25 13.89
C LEU A 227 -4.52 1.12 15.05
N ASN A 228 -3.36 1.75 14.89
CA ASN A 228 -2.89 2.77 15.81
C ASN A 228 -3.26 4.13 15.23
N HIS A 229 -4.03 4.95 15.95
CA HIS A 229 -4.25 6.34 15.54
C HIS A 229 -3.67 7.34 16.54
N ARG A 230 -3.38 8.57 16.09
CA ARG A 230 -2.91 9.70 16.90
C ARG A 230 -3.35 11.02 16.26
N GLY A 231 -3.81 11.98 17.05
CA GLY A 231 -4.01 13.38 16.67
C GLY A 231 -2.88 14.29 17.17
N ASN A 232 -2.81 15.51 16.62
CA ASN A 232 -1.89 16.59 17.00
C ASN A 232 -0.42 16.18 17.21
N VAL A 233 0.17 15.57 16.17
CA VAL A 233 1.56 15.07 16.18
C VAL A 233 2.61 16.19 16.39
N ALA A 234 2.25 17.46 16.17
CA ALA A 234 3.13 18.61 16.34
C ALA A 234 3.53 18.88 17.80
N GLU A 235 2.72 18.45 18.78
CA GLU A 235 3.00 18.61 20.21
C GLU A 235 3.86 17.48 20.81
N LEU A 236 4.21 16.46 20.02
CA LEU A 236 5.00 15.35 20.55
C LEU A 236 6.44 15.81 20.84
N PRO A 237 6.98 15.52 22.05
CA PRO A 237 8.39 15.68 22.29
C PRO A 237 9.16 14.83 21.28
N PRO A 238 10.32 15.32 20.78
CA PRO A 238 11.11 14.61 19.79
C PRO A 238 11.35 13.18 20.28
N LYS A 239 11.04 12.21 19.42
CA LYS A 239 11.22 10.79 19.67
C LYS A 239 12.62 10.58 20.25
N SER A 240 12.70 10.19 21.51
CA SER A 240 13.95 9.92 22.20
C SER A 240 14.74 8.89 21.41
N GLU A 241 15.88 9.37 20.91
CA GLU A 241 17.01 8.75 20.25
C GLU A 241 16.77 7.60 19.24
N PRO A 242 17.44 7.64 18.07
CA PRO A 242 17.54 6.47 17.22
C PRO A 242 18.19 5.35 18.02
N SER A 243 17.47 4.23 18.16
CA SER A 243 18.00 3.00 18.73
C SER A 243 19.34 2.73 18.08
N MET A 244 20.41 2.73 18.89
CA MET A 244 21.77 2.45 18.49
C MET A 244 21.78 1.32 17.45
N ILE A 245 22.09 1.68 16.21
CA ILE A 245 22.79 0.77 15.33
C ILE A 245 24.10 0.51 16.06
N ILE A 246 24.34 -0.74 16.44
CA ILE A 246 25.64 -1.22 16.90
C ILE A 246 26.63 -0.91 15.79
N GLN A 247 27.30 0.24 15.89
CA GLN A 247 28.57 0.46 15.20
C GLN A 247 29.61 -0.32 16.00
N GLU A 248 30.02 -1.46 15.44
CA GLU A 248 31.28 -2.09 15.80
C GLU A 248 32.37 -1.03 15.82
N ALA A 249 33.00 -0.88 16.97
CA ALA A 249 34.13 0.01 17.20
C ALA A 249 35.22 -0.23 16.14
N ARG A 250 35.51 0.80 15.35
CA ARG A 250 36.82 0.93 14.71
C ARG A 250 37.61 1.94 15.51
N GLU A 251 38.71 1.44 16.07
CA GLU A 251 39.75 2.21 16.73
C GLU A 251 40.30 3.32 15.83
N ASP A 252 40.68 4.39 16.51
CA ASP A 252 41.28 5.62 16.01
C ASP A 252 42.39 5.41 14.96
N VAL A 253 42.28 6.15 13.85
CA VAL A 253 43.46 6.50 13.04
C VAL A 253 43.41 8.00 12.73
N SER A 254 44.46 8.67 13.21
CA SER A 254 44.80 10.11 13.08
C SER A 254 44.71 10.65 11.65
N PRO A 255 44.36 11.95 11.46
CA PRO A 255 44.30 12.55 10.13
C PRO A 255 45.64 13.19 9.77
N GLU A 256 46.39 12.57 8.87
CA GLU A 256 47.42 13.29 8.11
C GLU A 256 47.46 12.78 6.66
N ASN A 257 47.55 13.76 5.75
CA ASN A 257 47.71 13.69 4.29
C ASN A 257 46.47 13.42 3.41
N ILE A 258 45.87 14.55 3.01
CA ILE A 258 45.29 14.75 1.69
C ILE A 258 46.44 14.86 0.69
N ASP A 259 46.62 13.85 -0.16
CA ASP A 259 46.93 14.06 -1.58
C ASP A 259 46.90 12.75 -2.38
N SER A 260 46.43 12.86 -3.63
CA SER A 260 46.33 11.82 -4.68
C SER A 260 45.08 10.91 -4.67
N LEU A 261 43.96 11.43 -5.20
CA LEU A 261 42.82 10.62 -5.65
C LEU A 261 43.04 10.18 -7.11
N VAL A 262 43.85 9.14 -7.30
CA VAL A 262 43.90 8.38 -8.56
C VAL A 262 42.72 7.41 -8.55
N TRP A 263 41.81 7.57 -9.51
CA TRP A 263 40.69 6.67 -9.74
C TRP A 263 41.22 5.26 -10.07
N GLN A 264 41.04 4.29 -9.16
CA GLN A 264 41.14 2.87 -9.50
C GLN A 264 39.75 2.24 -9.56
N PRO A 265 39.48 1.38 -10.57
CA PRO A 265 38.21 0.70 -10.71
C PRO A 265 38.01 -0.30 -9.57
N LYS A 266 36.85 -0.20 -8.89
CA LYS A 266 36.40 -1.13 -7.85
C LYS A 266 36.40 -2.56 -8.40
N SER A 267 37.32 -3.38 -7.87
CA SER A 267 37.35 -4.82 -8.06
C SER A 267 36.05 -5.47 -7.57
N GLU A 268 35.57 -6.43 -8.35
CA GLU A 268 34.41 -7.30 -8.10
C GLU A 268 34.33 -7.81 -6.66
N GLN A 269 33.39 -7.28 -5.88
CA GLN A 269 32.94 -7.94 -4.65
C GLN A 269 32.08 -9.14 -5.04
N LYS A 270 32.69 -10.33 -5.03
CA LYS A 270 31.97 -11.61 -5.07
C LYS A 270 30.93 -11.66 -3.95
N LYS A 271 29.66 -11.48 -4.30
CA LYS A 271 28.51 -11.74 -3.43
C LYS A 271 28.63 -13.17 -2.88
N LYS A 272 28.82 -13.29 -1.57
CA LYS A 272 28.73 -14.58 -0.86
C LYS A 272 27.29 -15.08 -1.00
N ILE A 273 27.11 -16.12 -1.81
CA ILE A 273 25.83 -16.83 -1.95
C ILE A 273 25.45 -17.38 -0.57
N PRO A 274 24.25 -17.09 -0.04
CA PRO A 274 23.82 -17.63 1.24
C PRO A 274 23.78 -19.16 1.16
N ARG A 275 24.56 -19.81 2.03
CA ARG A 275 24.57 -21.27 2.14
C ARG A 275 23.29 -21.70 2.83
N TYR A 276 22.30 -22.15 2.06
CA TYR A 276 21.11 -22.81 2.59
C TYR A 276 21.51 -24.07 3.38
N PRO A 277 20.93 -24.30 4.57
CA PRO A 277 21.21 -25.49 5.37
C PRO A 277 20.76 -26.74 4.60
N LYS A 278 21.67 -27.71 4.44
CA LYS A 278 21.46 -28.96 3.66
C LYS A 278 20.26 -29.82 4.12
N SER A 279 19.64 -29.49 5.25
CA SER A 279 18.44 -30.14 5.76
C SER A 279 17.16 -29.76 5.01
N SER A 280 17.04 -28.55 4.46
CA SER A 280 15.81 -28.11 3.77
C SER A 280 15.60 -28.80 2.43
N LEU A 281 16.68 -29.14 1.71
CA LEU A 281 16.61 -29.85 0.43
C LEU A 281 16.01 -31.25 0.58
N ARG A 282 16.29 -31.95 1.68
CA ARG A 282 15.74 -33.30 1.93
C ARG A 282 14.23 -33.28 2.17
N ILE A 283 13.74 -32.22 2.83
CA ILE A 283 12.30 -32.05 3.11
C ILE A 283 11.55 -31.78 1.80
N VAL A 284 12.07 -30.88 0.96
CA VAL A 284 11.45 -30.58 -0.35
C VAL A 284 11.42 -31.83 -1.23
N LEU A 285 12.50 -32.62 -1.27
CA LEU A 285 12.55 -33.85 -2.04
C LEU A 285 11.53 -34.89 -1.53
N ALA A 286 11.36 -35.01 -0.21
CA ALA A 286 10.38 -35.92 0.39
C ALA A 286 8.93 -35.52 0.04
N ILE A 287 8.61 -34.22 0.05
CA ILE A 287 7.29 -33.71 -0.32
C ILE A 287 6.99 -33.99 -1.79
N VAL A 288 7.95 -33.72 -2.69
CA VAL A 288 7.79 -34.00 -4.13
C VAL A 288 7.55 -35.50 -4.37
N LEU A 289 8.29 -36.36 -3.67
CA LEU A 289 8.14 -37.81 -3.80
C LEU A 289 6.79 -38.31 -3.26
N LEU A 290 6.29 -37.72 -2.18
CA LEU A 290 4.96 -38.00 -1.64
C LEU A 290 3.85 -37.63 -2.63
N ILE A 291 3.92 -36.43 -3.22
CA ILE A 291 2.94 -35.98 -4.23
C ILE A 291 2.95 -36.93 -5.43
N PHE A 292 4.13 -37.33 -5.90
CA PHE A 292 4.27 -38.28 -7.00
C PHE A 292 3.60 -39.63 -6.68
N LEU A 293 3.81 -40.19 -5.48
CA LEU A 293 3.17 -41.44 -5.07
C LEU A 293 1.64 -41.33 -5.00
N ILE A 294 1.11 -40.20 -4.51
CA ILE A 294 -0.34 -39.95 -4.46
C ILE A 294 -0.92 -39.90 -5.89
N THR A 295 -0.26 -39.20 -6.82
CA THR A 295 -0.73 -39.13 -8.21
C THR A 295 -0.72 -40.50 -8.90
N LEU A 296 0.32 -41.32 -8.67
CA LEU A 296 0.39 -42.68 -9.21
C LEU A 296 -0.70 -43.59 -8.65
N TRP A 297 -1.03 -43.44 -7.36
CA TRP A 297 -2.10 -44.19 -6.72
C TRP A 297 -3.47 -43.81 -7.27
N LEU A 298 -3.72 -42.52 -7.51
CA LEU A 298 -4.95 -42.03 -8.13
C LEU A 298 -5.08 -42.52 -9.58
N ALA A 299 -4.00 -42.49 -10.36
CA ALA A 299 -4.01 -42.98 -11.74
C ALA A 299 -4.35 -44.48 -11.85
N ARG A 300 -3.89 -45.32 -10.90
CA ARG A 300 -4.25 -46.75 -10.86
C ARG A 300 -5.74 -46.98 -10.64
N LYS A 301 -6.45 -46.08 -9.96
CA LYS A 301 -7.90 -46.21 -9.75
C LYS A 301 -8.72 -45.89 -11.00
N GLN A 302 -8.13 -45.25 -12.00
CA GLN A 302 -8.85 -44.81 -13.20
C GLN A 302 -8.70 -45.76 -14.41
N ILE A 303 -8.07 -46.93 -14.27
CA ILE A 303 -8.05 -47.91 -15.36
C ILE A 303 -9.48 -48.46 -15.52
N PRO A 304 -10.21 -48.10 -16.59
CA PRO A 304 -11.56 -48.62 -16.80
C PRO A 304 -11.42 -50.10 -17.10
N ASN A 305 -12.25 -50.94 -16.47
CA ASN A 305 -12.43 -52.33 -16.91
C ASN A 305 -13.05 -52.31 -18.31
N ILE A 306 -12.21 -52.30 -19.34
CA ILE A 306 -12.64 -52.51 -20.72
C ILE A 306 -13.01 -54.00 -20.81
N LEU A 307 -14.29 -54.32 -20.59
CA LEU A 307 -14.80 -55.62 -20.98
C LEU A 307 -14.70 -55.73 -22.51
N PRO A 308 -14.20 -56.87 -23.03
CA PRO A 308 -14.17 -57.11 -24.47
C PRO A 308 -15.62 -57.07 -25.00
N SER A 309 -15.89 -56.14 -25.91
CA SER A 309 -17.16 -56.04 -26.62
C SER A 309 -17.39 -57.33 -27.41
N GLN A 310 -18.55 -57.96 -27.20
CA GLN A 310 -18.97 -59.09 -28.03
C GLN A 310 -19.05 -58.66 -29.49
N PRO A 311 -18.57 -59.48 -30.43
CA PRO A 311 -18.68 -59.19 -31.85
C PRO A 311 -20.17 -59.18 -32.26
N PRO A 312 -20.56 -58.26 -33.17
CA PRO A 312 -21.94 -58.13 -33.61
C PRO A 312 -22.42 -59.41 -34.33
N PRO A 313 -23.72 -59.73 -34.23
CA PRO A 313 -24.29 -60.91 -34.87
C PRO A 313 -24.16 -60.81 -36.40
N GLN A 314 -23.65 -61.87 -37.02
CA GLN A 314 -23.50 -61.94 -38.47
C GLN A 314 -24.88 -62.00 -39.16
N PRO A 315 -25.06 -61.27 -40.28
CA PRO A 315 -26.32 -61.29 -41.02
C PRO A 315 -26.54 -62.66 -41.67
N VAL A 316 -27.70 -63.25 -41.37
CA VAL A 316 -28.18 -64.49 -42.00
C VAL A 316 -28.50 -64.19 -43.46
N GLN A 317 -27.71 -64.74 -44.39
CA GLN A 317 -28.01 -64.64 -45.81
C GLN A 317 -29.18 -65.57 -46.17
N VAL A 318 -30.34 -64.97 -46.47
CA VAL A 318 -31.50 -65.68 -47.02
C VAL A 318 -31.28 -65.87 -48.52
N LEU A 319 -30.97 -67.11 -48.91
CA LEU A 319 -30.80 -67.53 -50.30
C LEU A 319 -32.18 -67.67 -50.97
N MET A 320 -32.67 -66.63 -51.64
CA MET A 320 -33.84 -66.73 -52.53
C MET A 320 -33.46 -67.49 -53.80
N LYS A 321 -33.94 -68.73 -53.93
CA LYS A 321 -33.98 -69.46 -55.20
C LYS A 321 -35.22 -69.01 -55.98
N ILE A 322 -35.02 -68.29 -57.06
CA ILE A 322 -36.05 -68.04 -58.08
C ILE A 322 -35.91 -69.14 -59.13
N LYS A 323 -37.05 -69.75 -59.48
CA LYS A 323 -37.21 -70.77 -60.52
C LYS A 323 -38.11 -70.20 -61.61
#